data_AF-A0A399IKL9-F1
#
_entry.id   AF-A0A399IKL9-F1
#
_cell.length_a   1.000
_cell.length_b   1.000
_cell.length_c   1.000
_cell.angle_alpha   90.00
_cell.angle_beta   90.00
_cell.angle_gamma   90.00
#
_symmetry.space_group_name_H-M   'P 1'
#
loop_
_entity.id
_entity.type
_entity.pdbx_description
1 polymer ?
#
loop_
_entity_poly.entity_id
_entity_poly.type
_entity_poly.pdbx_seq_one_letter_code
_entity_poly.pdbx_strand_id
1 'polypeptide(L)'
;MRKTTASLVLIIFVLGFYYPVIFAGVNSLDDFRMLDELPRSGSMDILSLFNPFHARGYFRPLIILSYYIDNSLLGLSPQAMHLENILIHLFNTLLVFGVGLTVYRDQAKRIELAFVSACVFSLHPLNVEAVAWISGRTDPLATMFALLALVATYRFVISTRLPWLWVSALLCLVGALAKETALFCLPAAFLLACANDAALRSAFKERCQKVVVSRVFWMVLPFILTGSTYLFFRVAMLRFVANKVIVKGAGVAAGHSITSALRLLREVLVTYGFYVKKLFFPLPLNFAITEINGSYLLLGLAVVVLIVYCMVRRLDSIAVQMMSAALLVMASAFVISRASIAWTPYAERYLYLPTVFFAFGIVDTGYRFCVRYVTPRTGVVVTFAVLSLMATVTAKRAMVWQNNLSLYQDTIRKSPNFGCISNELAIALSDDNRPEEAMAQIERGKKATNQGDMVLLSVNQASILGGQKRYKEAYQALALTYKGKSISSAHIEVIKSYINLMERERIFTKDRHRSRKLLSKLADLHELYYKRSGDTDHLYRAAQLELAAGERERAHTMFSEVAQRAPEESIYKKFALKMAKKTE
;
A
#
# COMPACT_ATOMS: atom_id res chain seq x y z
N MET A 1 -18.27 -7.44 -32.10
CA MET A 1 -16.99 -8.08 -31.70
C MET A 1 -17.26 -9.43 -31.00
N ARG A 2 -16.43 -10.47 -31.17
CA ARG A 2 -16.59 -11.74 -30.41
C ARG A 2 -15.96 -11.61 -29.01
N LYS A 3 -16.53 -12.28 -28.00
CA LYS A 3 -16.02 -12.24 -26.60
C LYS A 3 -14.57 -12.72 -26.50
N THR A 4 -14.21 -13.77 -27.22
CA THR A 4 -12.84 -14.31 -27.24
C THR A 4 -11.83 -13.31 -27.79
N THR A 5 -12.17 -12.64 -28.90
CA THR A 5 -11.35 -11.58 -29.48
C THR A 5 -11.16 -10.42 -28.50
N ALA A 6 -12.24 -9.98 -27.84
CA ALA A 6 -12.17 -8.92 -26.84
C ALA A 6 -11.21 -9.28 -25.69
N SER A 7 -11.34 -10.50 -25.14
CA SER A 7 -10.45 -10.99 -24.07
C SER A 7 -8.98 -11.07 -24.51
N LEU A 8 -8.70 -11.57 -25.71
CA LEU A 8 -7.33 -11.63 -26.24
C LEU A 8 -6.69 -10.25 -26.37
N VAL A 9 -7.45 -9.27 -26.87
CA VAL A 9 -6.95 -7.88 -26.98
C VAL A 9 -6.67 -7.29 -25.60
N LEU A 10 -7.54 -7.53 -24.60
CA LEU A 10 -7.30 -7.08 -23.23
C LEU A 10 -6.04 -7.71 -22.63
N ILE A 11 -5.78 -9.00 -22.89
CA ILE A 11 -4.54 -9.68 -22.48
C ILE A 11 -3.32 -8.99 -23.08
N ILE A 12 -3.32 -8.76 -24.40
CA ILE A 12 -2.22 -8.09 -25.10
C ILE A 12 -2.00 -6.68 -24.56
N PHE A 13 -3.07 -5.92 -24.29
CA PHE A 13 -2.96 -4.56 -23.77
C PHE A 13 -2.34 -4.52 -22.38
N VAL A 14 -2.84 -5.34 -21.44
CA VAL A 14 -2.31 -5.35 -20.07
C VAL A 14 -0.84 -5.79 -20.07
N LEU A 15 -0.53 -6.90 -20.75
CA LEU A 15 0.85 -7.42 -20.79
C LEU A 15 1.79 -6.44 -21.50
N GLY A 16 1.35 -5.82 -22.61
CA GLY A 16 2.17 -4.90 -23.39
C GLY A 16 2.45 -3.57 -22.70
N PHE A 17 1.44 -2.93 -22.10
CA PHE A 17 1.59 -1.59 -21.51
C PHE A 17 2.20 -1.60 -20.10
N TYR A 18 2.11 -2.71 -19.36
CA TYR A 18 2.69 -2.84 -18.02
C TYR A 18 4.00 -3.63 -17.99
N TYR A 19 4.40 -4.28 -19.09
CA TYR A 19 5.67 -5.02 -19.22
C TYR A 19 6.92 -4.32 -18.65
N PRO A 20 7.11 -2.98 -18.80
CA PRO A 20 8.33 -2.34 -18.30
C PRO A 20 8.55 -2.50 -16.80
N VAL A 21 7.46 -2.63 -16.04
CA VAL A 21 7.47 -2.79 -14.57
C VAL A 21 8.18 -4.08 -14.15
N ILE A 22 8.17 -5.14 -14.96
CA ILE A 22 8.79 -6.44 -14.62
C ILE A 22 10.29 -6.28 -14.33
N PHE A 23 10.92 -5.26 -14.93
CA PHE A 23 12.36 -5.00 -14.78
C PHE A 23 12.67 -4.01 -13.66
N ALA A 24 11.66 -3.57 -12.90
CA ALA A 24 11.88 -2.75 -11.71
C ALA A 24 12.52 -3.57 -10.59
N GLY A 25 13.36 -2.90 -9.80
CA GLY A 25 13.87 -3.45 -8.53
C GLY A 25 12.88 -3.22 -7.39
N VAL A 26 13.17 -3.80 -6.22
CA VAL A 26 12.41 -3.52 -5.00
C VAL A 26 12.53 -2.04 -4.64
N ASN A 27 11.43 -1.41 -4.28
CA ASN A 27 11.41 -0.04 -3.81
C ASN A 27 11.75 -0.02 -2.31
N SER A 28 12.56 0.93 -1.84
CA SER A 28 12.85 1.06 -0.40
C SER A 28 11.63 1.42 0.45
N LEU A 29 10.58 1.96 -0.18
CA LEU A 29 9.28 2.22 0.45
C LEU A 29 8.30 1.05 0.33
N ASP A 30 8.70 -0.07 -0.31
CA ASP A 30 7.97 -1.33 -0.09
C ASP A 30 7.96 -1.66 1.41
N ASP A 31 7.05 -2.53 1.84
CA ASP A 31 6.97 -3.04 3.21
C ASP A 31 8.19 -3.93 3.53
N PHE A 32 9.40 -3.36 3.46
CA PHE A 32 10.69 -4.04 3.45
C PHE A 32 10.93 -4.83 4.73
N ARG A 33 10.38 -4.35 5.86
CA ARG A 33 10.38 -5.12 7.11
C ARG A 33 9.64 -6.45 6.96
N MET A 34 8.50 -6.47 6.26
CA MET A 34 7.76 -7.70 6.00
C MET A 34 8.54 -8.63 5.06
N LEU A 35 9.11 -8.09 3.99
CA LEU A 35 9.90 -8.86 3.03
C LEU A 35 11.21 -9.42 3.64
N ASP A 36 11.88 -8.67 4.51
CA ASP A 36 13.13 -9.09 5.18
C ASP A 36 12.90 -10.10 6.32
N GLU A 37 11.76 -10.01 7.02
CA GLU A 37 11.42 -10.91 8.14
C GLU A 37 11.01 -12.29 7.65
N LEU A 38 10.34 -12.39 6.49
CA LEU A 38 9.80 -13.64 5.96
C LEU A 38 10.86 -14.75 5.74
N PRO A 39 12.00 -14.50 5.07
CA PRO A 39 13.06 -15.49 4.92
C PRO A 39 13.65 -15.99 6.24
N ARG A 40 13.57 -15.18 7.30
CA ARG A 40 14.12 -15.50 8.64
C ARG A 40 13.14 -16.24 9.52
N SER A 41 11.87 -16.34 9.12
CA SER A 41 10.78 -16.82 9.97
C SER A 41 10.59 -18.35 9.98
N GLY A 42 11.42 -19.10 9.25
CA GLY A 42 11.33 -20.56 9.20
C GLY A 42 9.99 -21.05 8.62
N SER A 43 9.51 -22.23 9.04
CA SER A 43 8.18 -22.71 8.66
C SER A 43 7.12 -21.91 9.44
N MET A 44 6.37 -21.07 8.73
CA MET A 44 5.33 -20.24 9.34
C MET A 44 4.05 -21.06 9.54
N ASP A 45 3.47 -21.01 10.74
CA ASP A 45 2.12 -21.50 10.97
C ASP A 45 1.11 -20.58 10.27
N ILE A 46 0.45 -21.08 9.22
CA ILE A 46 -0.54 -20.31 8.44
C ILE A 46 -1.69 -19.82 9.33
N LEU A 47 -2.09 -20.58 10.35
CA LEU A 47 -3.19 -20.16 11.24
C LEU A 47 -2.80 -18.95 12.09
N SER A 48 -1.51 -18.83 12.43
CA SER A 48 -0.98 -17.68 13.15
C SER A 48 -1.14 -16.36 12.37
N LEU A 49 -1.19 -16.39 11.03
CA LEU A 49 -1.40 -15.20 10.20
C LEU A 49 -2.77 -14.55 10.41
N PHE A 50 -3.77 -15.37 10.72
CA PHE A 50 -5.14 -14.91 10.96
C PHE A 50 -5.35 -14.50 12.42
N ASN A 51 -4.33 -14.65 13.27
CA ASN A 51 -4.37 -14.20 14.65
C ASN A 51 -3.97 -12.70 14.74
N PRO A 52 -4.92 -11.79 15.04
CA PRO A 52 -4.65 -10.36 15.10
C PRO A 52 -3.63 -9.97 16.18
N PHE A 53 -3.42 -10.82 17.19
CA PHE A 53 -2.52 -10.54 18.32
C PHE A 53 -1.05 -10.88 18.01
N HIS A 54 -0.78 -11.59 16.92
CA HIS A 54 0.58 -11.88 16.44
C HIS A 54 1.06 -10.91 15.35
N ALA A 55 0.18 -10.06 14.82
CA ALA A 55 0.52 -9.10 13.78
C ALA A 55 1.41 -7.96 14.31
N ARG A 56 2.65 -7.85 13.80
CA ARG A 56 3.60 -6.77 14.11
C ARG A 56 3.46 -5.57 13.15
N GLY A 57 2.23 -5.15 12.84
CA GLY A 57 1.99 -4.11 11.83
C GLY A 57 0.52 -4.00 11.41
N TYR A 58 0.22 -3.98 10.11
CA TYR A 58 -1.16 -3.99 9.63
C TYR A 58 -1.73 -5.42 9.64
N PHE A 59 -2.95 -5.61 10.16
CA PHE A 59 -3.67 -6.89 10.05
C PHE A 59 -4.13 -7.10 8.60
N ARG A 60 -3.26 -7.69 7.78
CA ARG A 60 -3.48 -8.04 6.37
C ARG A 60 -3.01 -9.46 6.07
N PRO A 61 -3.68 -10.50 6.61
CA PRO A 61 -3.22 -11.89 6.53
C PRO A 61 -3.03 -12.37 5.10
N LEU A 62 -3.91 -11.93 4.18
CA LEU A 62 -3.86 -12.35 2.78
C LEU A 62 -2.63 -11.81 2.06
N ILE A 63 -2.13 -10.62 2.45
CA ILE A 63 -0.92 -10.03 1.86
C ILE A 63 0.32 -10.77 2.35
N ILE A 64 0.40 -11.03 3.66
CA ILE A 64 1.50 -11.78 4.24
C ILE A 64 1.54 -13.19 3.65
N LEU A 65 0.38 -13.84 3.52
CA LEU A 65 0.27 -15.15 2.88
C LEU A 65 0.76 -15.10 1.43
N SER A 66 0.44 -14.05 0.68
CA SER A 66 0.94 -13.91 -0.70
C SER A 66 2.46 -13.84 -0.74
N TYR A 67 3.11 -13.01 0.08
CA TYR A 67 4.57 -12.93 0.11
C TYR A 67 5.24 -14.19 0.70
N TYR A 68 4.56 -14.90 1.60
CA TYR A 68 5.04 -16.19 2.08
C TYR A 68 5.08 -17.23 0.95
N ILE A 69 4.06 -17.25 0.09
CA ILE A 69 4.03 -18.09 -1.11
C ILE A 69 5.16 -17.67 -2.06
N ASP A 70 5.34 -16.38 -2.31
CA ASP A 70 6.42 -15.87 -3.16
C ASP A 70 7.81 -16.25 -2.63
N ASN A 71 8.01 -16.17 -1.31
CA ASN A 71 9.26 -16.59 -0.68
C ASN A 71 9.50 -18.10 -0.84
N SER A 72 8.45 -18.90 -0.63
CA SER A 72 8.54 -20.36 -0.66
C SER A 72 8.74 -20.93 -2.07
N LEU A 73 8.14 -20.30 -3.09
CA LEU A 73 8.15 -20.79 -4.47
C LEU A 73 9.15 -20.07 -5.37
N LEU A 74 9.33 -18.76 -5.16
CA LEU A 74 10.03 -17.86 -6.09
C LEU A 74 11.16 -17.06 -5.43
N GLY A 75 11.44 -17.31 -4.15
CA GLY A 75 12.53 -16.69 -3.40
C GLY A 75 12.45 -15.17 -3.30
N LEU A 76 11.23 -14.59 -3.30
CA LEU A 76 10.99 -13.14 -3.32
C LEU A 76 11.66 -12.42 -4.51
N SER A 77 11.74 -13.06 -5.68
CA SER A 77 12.20 -12.40 -6.91
C SER A 77 11.36 -11.15 -7.22
N PRO A 78 11.97 -9.96 -7.36
CA PRO A 78 11.23 -8.73 -7.69
C PRO A 78 10.47 -8.85 -9.00
N GLN A 79 11.08 -9.47 -10.01
CA GLN A 79 10.49 -9.68 -11.33
C GLN A 79 9.22 -10.54 -11.23
N ALA A 80 9.26 -11.60 -10.43
CA ALA A 80 8.10 -12.44 -10.16
C ALA A 80 6.98 -11.67 -9.46
N MET A 81 7.31 -10.91 -8.40
CA MET A 81 6.32 -10.14 -7.65
C MET A 81 5.64 -9.05 -8.50
N HIS A 82 6.40 -8.39 -9.38
CA HIS A 82 5.86 -7.44 -10.35
C HIS A 82 4.97 -8.13 -11.39
N LEU A 83 5.40 -9.28 -11.93
CA LEU A 83 4.61 -10.06 -12.87
C LEU A 83 3.28 -10.50 -12.25
N GLU A 84 3.28 -10.96 -11.00
CA GLU A 84 2.07 -11.33 -10.27
C GLU A 84 1.09 -10.15 -10.16
N ASN A 85 1.56 -8.94 -9.84
CA ASN A 85 0.69 -7.76 -9.81
C ASN A 85 0.08 -7.47 -11.19
N ILE A 86 0.85 -7.63 -12.27
CA ILE A 86 0.35 -7.49 -13.65
C ILE A 86 -0.70 -8.57 -13.95
N LEU A 87 -0.48 -9.82 -13.53
CA LEU A 87 -1.44 -10.91 -13.73
C LEU A 87 -2.72 -10.71 -12.91
N ILE A 88 -2.63 -10.20 -11.68
CA ILE A 88 -3.80 -9.82 -10.88
C ILE A 88 -4.54 -8.66 -11.55
N HIS A 89 -3.84 -7.67 -12.12
CA HIS A 89 -4.47 -6.60 -12.89
C HIS A 89 -5.16 -7.10 -14.17
N LEU A 90 -4.54 -8.06 -14.86
CA LEU A 90 -5.13 -8.72 -16.03
C LEU A 90 -6.40 -9.48 -15.64
N PHE A 91 -6.35 -10.26 -14.56
CA PHE A 91 -7.51 -10.99 -14.07
C PHE A 91 -8.64 -10.03 -13.66
N ASN A 92 -8.32 -8.95 -12.96
CA ASN A 92 -9.26 -7.86 -12.68
C ASN A 92 -9.86 -7.27 -13.96
N THR A 93 -9.05 -7.02 -14.99
CA THR A 93 -9.51 -6.47 -16.28
C THR A 93 -10.52 -7.42 -16.96
N LEU A 94 -10.26 -8.72 -16.93
CA LEU A 94 -11.18 -9.74 -17.46
C LEU A 94 -12.45 -9.85 -16.62
N LEU A 95 -12.35 -9.70 -15.30
CA LEU A 95 -13.52 -9.61 -14.41
C LEU A 95 -14.35 -8.34 -14.70
N VAL A 96 -13.72 -7.19 -14.92
CA VAL A 96 -14.40 -5.95 -15.34
C VAL A 96 -15.11 -6.16 -16.67
N PHE A 97 -14.49 -6.82 -17.65
CA PHE A 97 -15.17 -7.18 -18.89
C PHE A 97 -16.38 -8.09 -18.64
N GLY A 98 -16.23 -9.12 -17.80
CA GLY A 98 -17.30 -10.03 -17.42
C GLY A 98 -18.47 -9.35 -16.70
N VAL A 99 -18.18 -8.46 -15.75
CA VAL A 99 -19.17 -7.63 -15.05
C VAL A 99 -19.80 -6.61 -16.01
N GLY A 100 -19.03 -6.04 -16.94
CA GLY A 100 -19.58 -5.17 -17.99
C GLY A 100 -20.63 -5.88 -18.83
N LEU A 101 -20.42 -7.16 -19.14
CA LEU A 101 -21.42 -7.96 -19.85
C LEU A 101 -22.70 -8.17 -19.04
N THR A 102 -22.68 -8.06 -17.72
CA THR A 102 -23.89 -8.14 -16.89
C THR A 102 -24.55 -6.77 -16.73
N VAL A 103 -23.74 -5.72 -16.53
CA VAL A 103 -24.17 -4.32 -16.43
C VAL A 103 -24.87 -3.86 -17.71
N TYR A 104 -24.30 -4.14 -18.88
CA TYR A 104 -24.84 -3.72 -20.18
C TYR A 104 -25.72 -4.78 -20.85
N ARG A 105 -26.29 -5.74 -20.09
CA ARG A 105 -27.01 -6.88 -20.66
C ARG A 105 -28.16 -6.48 -21.61
N ASP A 106 -28.82 -5.36 -21.30
CA ASP A 106 -30.00 -4.86 -22.01
C ASP A 106 -29.63 -3.83 -23.12
N GLN A 107 -28.34 -3.61 -23.35
CA GLN A 107 -27.84 -2.67 -24.38
C GLN A 107 -27.51 -3.39 -25.69
N ALA A 108 -27.85 -2.79 -26.83
CA ALA A 108 -27.57 -3.37 -28.15
C ALA A 108 -26.07 -3.61 -28.40
N LYS A 109 -25.20 -2.72 -27.89
CA LYS A 109 -23.73 -2.81 -28.00
C LYS A 109 -23.06 -3.42 -26.77
N ARG A 110 -23.72 -4.38 -26.12
CA ARG A 110 -23.29 -5.01 -24.86
C ARG A 110 -21.79 -5.37 -24.82
N ILE A 111 -21.29 -6.06 -25.85
CA ILE A 111 -19.90 -6.54 -25.87
C ILE A 111 -18.93 -5.37 -26.02
N GLU A 112 -19.24 -4.44 -26.91
CA GLU A 112 -18.42 -3.26 -27.19
C GLU A 112 -18.35 -2.34 -25.96
N LEU A 113 -19.46 -2.08 -25.27
CA LEU A 113 -19.49 -1.27 -24.05
C LEU A 113 -18.71 -1.93 -22.90
N ALA A 114 -18.86 -3.25 -22.72
CA ALA A 114 -18.09 -3.99 -21.73
C ALA A 114 -16.59 -3.97 -22.05
N PHE A 115 -16.22 -4.15 -23.31
CA PHE A 115 -14.83 -4.11 -23.78
C PHE A 115 -14.21 -2.73 -23.57
N VAL A 116 -14.87 -1.66 -24.00
CA VAL A 116 -14.39 -0.29 -23.82
C VAL A 116 -14.26 0.05 -22.33
N SER A 117 -15.19 -0.41 -21.48
CA SER A 117 -15.08 -0.22 -20.02
C SER A 117 -13.87 -0.93 -19.43
N ALA A 118 -13.59 -2.16 -19.87
CA ALA A 118 -12.39 -2.89 -19.48
C ALA A 118 -11.11 -2.21 -19.97
N CYS A 119 -11.10 -1.64 -21.18
CA CYS A 119 -9.98 -0.83 -21.68
C CYS A 119 -9.80 0.47 -20.88
N VAL A 120 -10.88 1.18 -20.54
CA VAL A 120 -10.82 2.39 -19.71
C VAL A 120 -10.22 2.05 -18.34
N PHE A 121 -10.62 0.93 -17.72
CA PHE A 121 -10.05 0.46 -16.46
C PHE A 121 -8.58 0.05 -16.59
N SER A 122 -8.24 -0.81 -17.55
CA SER A 122 -6.88 -1.36 -17.66
C SER A 122 -5.84 -0.32 -18.09
N LEU A 123 -6.26 0.63 -18.94
CA LEU A 123 -5.40 1.70 -19.44
C LEU A 123 -5.50 2.98 -18.60
N HIS A 124 -6.23 2.99 -17.47
CA HIS A 124 -6.35 4.18 -16.64
C HIS A 124 -5.02 4.54 -15.97
N PRO A 125 -4.47 5.75 -16.16
CA PRO A 125 -3.15 6.08 -15.62
C PRO A 125 -3.02 6.02 -14.09
N LEU A 126 -4.14 6.17 -13.36
CA LEU A 126 -4.17 6.03 -11.89
C LEU A 126 -3.88 4.60 -11.42
N ASN A 127 -4.13 3.59 -12.27
CA ASN A 127 -3.97 2.20 -11.88
C ASN A 127 -2.51 1.77 -11.90
N VAL A 128 -1.62 2.54 -12.55
CA VAL A 128 -0.20 2.20 -12.65
C VAL A 128 0.47 2.09 -11.30
N GLU A 129 0.20 2.97 -10.35
CA GLU A 129 0.81 2.86 -9.00
C GLU A 129 0.45 1.54 -8.31
N ALA A 130 -0.83 1.13 -8.37
CA ALA A 130 -1.29 -0.10 -7.72
C ALA A 130 -0.72 -1.38 -8.36
N VAL A 131 -0.43 -1.34 -9.66
CA VAL A 131 0.11 -2.48 -10.41
C VAL A 131 1.64 -2.50 -10.36
N ALA A 132 2.26 -1.33 -10.47
CA ALA A 132 3.72 -1.22 -10.60
C ALA A 132 4.46 -1.39 -9.28
N TRP A 133 3.86 -0.95 -8.18
CA TRP A 133 4.46 -1.07 -6.86
C TRP A 133 4.23 -2.48 -6.29
N ILE A 134 5.27 -3.16 -5.80
CA ILE A 134 5.13 -4.52 -5.20
C ILE A 134 4.12 -4.48 -4.05
N SER A 135 4.30 -3.57 -3.09
CA SER A 135 3.38 -3.36 -1.97
C SER A 135 2.02 -2.76 -2.39
N GLY A 136 1.93 -2.25 -3.62
CA GLY A 136 0.67 -1.88 -4.27
C GLY A 136 -0.31 -3.04 -4.43
N ARG A 137 0.18 -4.30 -4.42
CA ARG A 137 -0.59 -5.56 -4.52
C ARG A 137 -1.86 -5.61 -3.66
N THR A 138 -1.86 -4.90 -2.54
CA THR A 138 -3.01 -4.81 -1.65
C THR A 138 -4.29 -4.32 -2.35
N ASP A 139 -4.19 -3.35 -3.26
CA ASP A 139 -5.32 -2.77 -3.98
C ASP A 139 -5.86 -3.70 -5.09
N PRO A 140 -5.03 -4.29 -5.98
CA PRO A 140 -5.48 -5.26 -6.98
C PRO A 140 -6.08 -6.53 -6.38
N LEU A 141 -5.52 -7.09 -5.29
CA LEU A 141 -6.08 -8.28 -4.64
C LEU A 141 -7.45 -7.99 -4.01
N ALA A 142 -7.57 -6.89 -3.25
CA ALA A 142 -8.85 -6.49 -2.67
C ALA A 142 -9.92 -6.27 -3.75
N THR A 143 -9.54 -5.68 -4.89
CA THR A 143 -10.42 -5.45 -6.03
C THR A 143 -10.84 -6.75 -6.72
N MET A 144 -9.94 -7.72 -6.84
CA MET A 144 -10.25 -9.04 -7.41
C MET A 144 -11.37 -9.72 -6.63
N PHE A 145 -11.21 -9.80 -5.32
CA PHE A 145 -12.22 -10.41 -4.45
C PHE A 145 -13.52 -9.58 -4.40
N ALA A 146 -13.44 -8.25 -4.45
CA ALA A 146 -14.62 -7.40 -4.59
C ALA A 146 -15.38 -7.66 -5.91
N LEU A 147 -14.69 -7.79 -7.05
CA LEU A 147 -15.31 -8.08 -8.34
C LEU A 147 -15.91 -9.49 -8.38
N LEU A 148 -15.24 -10.50 -7.81
CA LEU A 148 -15.79 -11.84 -7.64
C LEU A 148 -17.05 -11.81 -6.75
N ALA A 149 -17.03 -11.02 -5.68
CA ALA A 149 -18.19 -10.82 -4.82
C ALA A 149 -19.37 -10.21 -5.60
N LEU A 150 -19.12 -9.23 -6.49
CA LEU A 150 -20.15 -8.66 -7.38
C LEU A 150 -20.71 -9.70 -8.37
N VAL A 151 -19.85 -10.56 -8.94
CA VAL A 151 -20.29 -11.66 -9.80
C VAL A 151 -21.21 -12.61 -9.02
N ALA A 152 -20.84 -12.97 -7.79
CA ALA A 152 -21.67 -13.80 -6.92
C ALA A 152 -22.99 -13.10 -6.55
N THR A 153 -22.98 -11.80 -6.25
CA THR A 153 -24.21 -11.01 -6.04
C THR A 153 -25.11 -11.05 -7.27
N TYR A 154 -24.54 -10.90 -8.47
CA TYR A 154 -25.32 -10.97 -9.71
C TYR A 154 -25.96 -12.36 -9.92
N ARG A 155 -25.24 -13.44 -9.60
CA ARG A 155 -25.79 -14.80 -9.63
C ARG A 155 -26.93 -14.96 -8.63
N PHE A 156 -26.82 -14.39 -7.44
CA PHE A 156 -27.90 -14.32 -6.47
C PHE A 156 -29.11 -13.58 -7.05
N VAL A 157 -28.91 -12.39 -7.65
CA VAL A 157 -29.99 -11.57 -8.21
C VAL A 157 -30.78 -12.31 -9.30
N ILE A 158 -30.11 -13.06 -10.17
CA ILE A 158 -30.80 -13.84 -11.21
C ILE A 158 -31.49 -15.09 -10.64
N SER A 159 -30.78 -15.85 -9.81
CA SER A 159 -31.24 -17.19 -9.41
C SER A 159 -32.04 -17.22 -8.11
N THR A 160 -32.03 -16.11 -7.36
CA THR A 160 -32.55 -15.93 -5.99
C THR A 160 -32.02 -16.95 -4.96
N ARG A 161 -30.97 -17.71 -5.30
CA ARG A 161 -30.37 -18.74 -4.43
C ARG A 161 -29.45 -18.12 -3.39
N LEU A 162 -29.85 -18.19 -2.11
CA LEU A 162 -29.10 -17.67 -0.95
C LEU A 162 -27.62 -18.09 -0.86
N PRO A 163 -27.17 -19.29 -1.28
CA PRO A 163 -25.75 -19.63 -1.26
C PRO A 163 -24.86 -18.61 -1.98
N TRP A 164 -25.33 -18.01 -3.08
CA TRP A 164 -24.56 -17.00 -3.81
C TRP A 164 -24.33 -15.71 -3.01
N LEU A 165 -25.26 -15.38 -2.09
CA LEU A 165 -25.10 -14.24 -1.20
C LEU A 165 -24.03 -14.51 -0.13
N TRP A 166 -24.00 -15.72 0.43
CA TRP A 166 -22.94 -16.13 1.36
C TRP A 166 -21.57 -16.22 0.69
N VAL A 167 -21.51 -16.75 -0.54
CA VAL A 167 -20.28 -16.72 -1.35
C VAL A 167 -19.82 -15.28 -1.59
N SER A 168 -20.74 -14.36 -1.91
CA SER A 168 -20.41 -12.94 -2.09
C SER A 168 -19.86 -12.31 -0.80
N ALA A 169 -20.49 -12.57 0.35
CA ALA A 169 -20.03 -12.07 1.65
C ALA A 169 -18.66 -12.64 2.04
N LEU A 170 -18.43 -13.94 1.82
CA LEU A 170 -17.15 -14.59 2.05
C LEU A 170 -16.05 -14.00 1.17
N LEU A 171 -16.30 -13.80 -0.13
CA LEU A 171 -15.34 -13.16 -1.03
C LEU A 171 -15.03 -11.73 -0.59
N CYS A 172 -16.04 -10.97 -0.14
CA CYS A 172 -15.84 -9.64 0.40
C CYS A 172 -14.97 -9.66 1.68
N LEU A 173 -15.17 -10.64 2.57
CA LEU A 173 -14.32 -10.86 3.74
C LEU A 173 -12.87 -11.15 3.34
N VAL A 174 -12.67 -12.09 2.40
CA VAL A 174 -11.33 -12.45 1.91
C VAL A 174 -10.64 -11.23 1.28
N GLY A 175 -11.37 -10.41 0.51
CA GLY A 175 -10.86 -9.13 0.01
C GLY A 175 -10.48 -8.16 1.12
N ALA A 176 -11.29 -8.08 2.19
CA ALA A 176 -11.01 -7.24 3.37
C ALA A 176 -9.73 -7.65 4.11
N LEU A 177 -9.35 -8.94 4.06
CA LEU A 177 -8.09 -9.44 4.59
C LEU A 177 -6.86 -8.97 3.77
N ALA A 178 -7.05 -8.54 2.52
CA ALA A 178 -6.03 -7.81 1.77
C ALA A 178 -6.11 -6.30 2.06
N LYS A 179 -7.30 -5.72 1.92
CA LYS A 179 -7.54 -4.30 2.18
C LYS A 179 -9.02 -4.03 2.49
N GLU A 180 -9.27 -3.21 3.50
CA GLU A 180 -10.61 -2.84 3.94
C GLU A 180 -11.51 -2.22 2.85
N THR A 181 -10.90 -1.71 1.78
CA THR A 181 -11.60 -1.11 0.63
C THR A 181 -12.52 -2.10 -0.07
N ALA A 182 -12.25 -3.41 0.02
CA ALA A 182 -13.13 -4.45 -0.53
C ALA A 182 -14.55 -4.38 0.07
N LEU A 183 -14.69 -4.03 1.36
CA LEU A 183 -15.99 -3.88 2.03
C LEU A 183 -16.83 -2.74 1.46
N PHE A 184 -16.25 -1.85 0.66
CA PHE A 184 -16.99 -0.76 0.03
C PHE A 184 -17.58 -1.17 -1.33
N CYS A 185 -17.46 -2.43 -1.76
CA CYS A 185 -18.16 -2.93 -2.94
C CYS A 185 -19.68 -3.15 -2.71
N LEU A 186 -20.15 -3.10 -1.46
CA LEU A 186 -21.53 -3.37 -1.06
C LEU A 186 -22.56 -2.41 -1.65
N PRO A 187 -22.33 -1.08 -1.66
CA PRO A 187 -23.25 -0.17 -2.29
C PRO A 187 -23.35 -0.44 -3.80
N ALA A 188 -22.25 -0.84 -4.44
CA ALA A 188 -22.26 -1.22 -5.85
C ALA A 188 -23.04 -2.52 -6.08
N ALA A 189 -22.84 -3.53 -5.23
CA ALA A 189 -23.58 -4.79 -5.25
C ALA A 189 -25.09 -4.56 -5.09
N PHE A 190 -25.47 -3.67 -4.17
CA PHE A 190 -26.84 -3.26 -3.93
C PHE A 190 -27.43 -2.51 -5.13
N LEU A 191 -26.72 -1.52 -5.68
CA LEU A 191 -27.17 -0.78 -6.85
C LEU A 191 -27.33 -1.70 -8.09
N LEU A 192 -26.42 -2.66 -8.29
CA LEU A 192 -26.53 -3.67 -9.34
C LEU A 192 -27.77 -4.56 -9.16
N ALA A 193 -28.10 -4.92 -7.91
CA ALA A 193 -29.32 -5.66 -7.62
C ALA A 193 -30.57 -4.83 -7.91
N CYS A 194 -30.60 -3.56 -7.48
CA CYS A 194 -31.68 -2.62 -7.81
C CYS A 194 -31.83 -2.40 -9.31
N ALA A 195 -30.75 -2.37 -10.08
CA ALA A 195 -30.79 -2.17 -11.52
C ALA A 195 -31.36 -3.37 -12.30
N ASN A 196 -31.22 -4.58 -11.76
CA ASN A 196 -31.45 -5.81 -12.51
C ASN A 196 -32.65 -6.62 -12.03
N ASP A 197 -33.11 -6.44 -10.79
CA ASP A 197 -34.27 -7.12 -10.24
C ASP A 197 -35.53 -6.25 -10.41
N ALA A 198 -36.47 -6.72 -11.24
CA ALA A 198 -37.72 -6.02 -11.52
C ALA A 198 -38.66 -5.95 -10.30
N ALA A 199 -38.60 -6.93 -9.40
CA ALA A 199 -39.38 -6.97 -8.17
C ALA A 199 -38.80 -6.03 -7.09
N LEU A 200 -37.47 -5.89 -7.00
CA LEU A 200 -36.84 -4.84 -6.20
C LEU A 200 -37.15 -3.44 -6.77
N ARG A 201 -37.14 -3.27 -8.09
CA ARG A 201 -37.55 -2.01 -8.74
C ARG A 201 -39.01 -1.66 -8.48
N SER A 202 -39.93 -2.61 -8.67
CA SER A 202 -41.36 -2.39 -8.41
C SER A 202 -41.63 -2.14 -6.93
N ALA A 203 -41.05 -2.92 -6.02
CA ALA A 203 -41.28 -2.76 -4.59
C ALA A 203 -40.68 -1.44 -4.04
N PHE A 204 -39.56 -0.95 -4.59
CA PHE A 204 -39.02 0.37 -4.26
C PHE A 204 -39.89 1.51 -4.82
N LYS A 205 -40.54 1.29 -5.96
CA LYS A 205 -41.47 2.24 -6.61
C LYS A 205 -42.84 2.27 -5.93
N GLU A 206 -43.34 1.14 -5.46
CA GLU A 206 -44.66 0.95 -4.83
C GLU A 206 -44.69 1.19 -3.31
N ARG A 207 -43.56 1.55 -2.68
CA ARG A 207 -43.48 1.84 -1.23
C ARG A 207 -43.94 0.67 -0.33
N CYS A 208 -43.88 -0.57 -0.81
CA CYS A 208 -44.14 -1.76 0.02
C CYS A 208 -42.99 -2.00 1.02
N GLN A 209 -42.95 -1.18 2.08
CA GLN A 209 -41.83 -1.10 3.03
C GLN A 209 -41.45 -2.46 3.64
N LYS A 210 -42.41 -3.31 4.00
CA LYS A 210 -42.10 -4.58 4.71
C LYS A 210 -41.33 -5.60 3.87
N VAL A 211 -41.68 -5.79 2.59
CA VAL A 211 -41.03 -6.78 1.71
C VAL A 211 -39.67 -6.28 1.24
N VAL A 212 -39.55 -4.98 0.92
CA VAL A 212 -38.26 -4.35 0.57
C VAL A 212 -37.31 -4.39 1.76
N VAL A 213 -37.77 -3.97 2.94
CA VAL A 213 -36.92 -3.96 4.15
C VAL A 213 -36.47 -5.39 4.49
N SER A 214 -37.35 -6.39 4.42
CA SER A 214 -36.95 -7.77 4.68
C SER A 214 -35.92 -8.30 3.67
N ARG A 215 -36.14 -8.13 2.35
CA ARG A 215 -35.18 -8.59 1.33
C ARG A 215 -33.86 -7.83 1.39
N VAL A 216 -33.89 -6.50 1.53
CA VAL A 216 -32.68 -5.68 1.66
C VAL A 216 -31.93 -6.00 2.95
N PHE A 217 -32.64 -6.20 4.07
CA PHE A 217 -32.04 -6.63 5.32
C PHE A 217 -31.29 -7.95 5.16
N TRP A 218 -31.94 -8.98 4.59
CA TRP A 218 -31.30 -10.28 4.35
C TRP A 218 -30.15 -10.20 3.33
N MET A 219 -30.21 -9.28 2.36
CA MET A 219 -29.11 -9.02 1.43
C MET A 219 -27.91 -8.32 2.09
N VAL A 220 -28.16 -7.40 3.01
CA VAL A 220 -27.12 -6.57 3.65
C VAL A 220 -26.54 -7.26 4.89
N LEU A 221 -27.31 -8.12 5.56
CA LEU A 221 -26.92 -8.78 6.81
C LEU A 221 -25.59 -9.56 6.71
N PRO A 222 -25.35 -10.44 5.72
CA PRO A 222 -24.07 -11.14 5.59
C PRO A 222 -22.87 -10.20 5.48
N PHE A 223 -23.08 -9.03 4.88
CA PHE A 223 -22.04 -8.02 4.74
C PHE A 223 -21.85 -7.17 5.99
N ILE A 224 -22.91 -6.87 6.74
CA ILE A 224 -22.80 -6.27 8.09
C ILE A 224 -22.02 -7.20 9.00
N LEU A 225 -22.34 -8.50 9.01
CA LEU A 225 -21.63 -9.50 9.79
C LEU A 225 -20.15 -9.52 9.40
N THR A 226 -19.86 -9.61 8.11
CA THR A 226 -18.50 -9.59 7.55
C THR A 226 -17.72 -8.32 7.95
N GLY A 227 -18.32 -7.14 7.77
CA GLY A 227 -17.70 -5.86 8.12
C GLY A 227 -17.47 -5.71 9.62
N SER A 228 -18.42 -6.18 10.44
CA SER A 228 -18.31 -6.18 11.90
C SER A 228 -17.23 -7.13 12.39
N THR A 229 -17.12 -8.33 11.80
CA THR A 229 -16.07 -9.30 12.10
C THR A 229 -14.68 -8.74 11.77
N TYR A 230 -14.50 -8.15 10.59
CA TYR A 230 -13.23 -7.52 10.23
C TYR A 230 -12.88 -6.36 11.17
N LEU A 231 -13.85 -5.49 11.46
CA LEU A 231 -13.64 -4.35 12.35
C LEU A 231 -13.30 -4.79 13.78
N PHE A 232 -13.95 -5.84 14.29
CA PHE A 232 -13.64 -6.43 15.59
C PHE A 232 -12.17 -6.88 15.67
N PHE A 233 -11.71 -7.68 14.69
CA PHE A 233 -10.32 -8.13 14.64
C PHE A 233 -9.33 -6.97 14.53
N ARG A 234 -9.67 -5.94 13.73
CA ARG A 234 -8.84 -4.75 13.57
C ARG A 234 -8.73 -3.93 14.86
N VAL A 235 -9.84 -3.70 15.56
CA VAL A 235 -9.84 -2.96 16.83
C VAL A 235 -9.13 -3.74 17.93
N ALA A 236 -9.33 -5.06 17.99
CA ALA A 236 -8.63 -5.93 18.93
C ALA A 236 -7.09 -5.84 18.75
N MET A 237 -6.63 -5.86 17.49
CA MET A 237 -5.22 -5.69 17.14
C MET A 237 -4.68 -4.32 17.59
N LEU A 238 -5.38 -3.23 17.23
CA LEU A 238 -4.95 -1.87 17.56
C LEU A 238 -4.86 -1.64 19.08
N ARG A 239 -5.83 -2.15 19.85
CA ARG A 239 -5.81 -2.07 21.32
C ARG A 239 -4.66 -2.87 21.91
N PHE A 240 -4.36 -4.04 21.35
CA PHE A 240 -3.24 -4.87 21.81
C PHE A 240 -1.88 -4.19 21.57
N VAL A 241 -1.67 -3.61 20.39
CA VAL A 241 -0.44 -2.86 20.08
C VAL A 241 -0.31 -1.59 20.93
N ALA A 242 -1.40 -0.85 21.10
CA ALA A 242 -1.44 0.35 21.94
C ALA A 242 -1.13 0.06 23.42
N ASN A 243 -1.46 -1.14 23.91
CA ASN A 243 -1.13 -1.55 25.27
C ASN A 243 0.33 -2.01 25.44
N LYS A 244 1.02 -2.43 24.38
CA LYS A 244 2.43 -2.88 24.43
C LYS A 244 3.45 -1.78 24.11
N VAL A 245 3.06 -0.78 23.34
CA VAL A 245 3.90 0.36 22.99
C VAL A 245 3.25 1.59 23.60
N ILE A 246 3.95 2.30 24.49
CA ILE A 246 3.54 3.64 24.97
C ILE A 246 3.61 4.61 23.78
N VAL A 247 2.69 4.45 22.82
CA VAL A 247 2.52 5.37 21.69
C VAL A 247 1.66 6.51 22.22
N LYS A 248 2.33 7.53 22.75
CA LYS A 248 1.77 8.89 22.80
C LYS A 248 1.51 9.35 21.37
N GLY A 249 0.35 8.97 20.82
CA GLY A 249 -0.02 9.27 19.44
C GLY A 249 -1.45 8.85 19.08
N ALA A 250 -2.05 7.91 19.81
CA ALA A 250 -3.48 7.60 19.72
C ALA A 250 -4.35 8.62 20.49
N GLY A 251 -4.14 9.91 20.22
CA GLY A 251 -5.02 10.99 20.68
C GLY A 251 -6.25 11.11 19.79
N VAL A 252 -7.06 10.05 19.70
CA VAL A 252 -8.41 10.13 19.12
C VAL A 252 -9.42 9.80 20.20
N ALA A 253 -9.52 10.69 21.19
CA ALA A 253 -10.72 10.95 21.95
C ALA A 253 -10.51 12.22 22.81
N ALA A 254 -11.59 12.96 23.02
CA ALA A 254 -11.74 14.13 23.90
C ALA A 254 -11.38 15.52 23.30
N GLY A 255 -12.21 15.98 22.36
CA GLY A 255 -12.27 17.37 21.93
C GLY A 255 -13.33 17.60 20.84
N HIS A 256 -14.58 17.18 21.08
CA HIS A 256 -15.68 17.37 20.11
C HIS A 256 -16.20 18.81 20.20
N SER A 257 -15.47 19.76 19.61
CA SER A 257 -16.00 21.08 19.25
C SER A 257 -16.63 21.02 17.86
N ILE A 258 -17.70 21.77 17.62
CA ILE A 258 -18.31 21.94 16.28
C ILE A 258 -17.26 22.30 15.21
N THR A 259 -16.19 22.99 15.60
CA THR A 259 -15.06 23.34 14.72
C THR A 259 -14.30 22.11 14.20
N SER A 260 -14.21 21.02 14.97
CA SER A 260 -13.53 19.80 14.53
C SER A 260 -14.37 19.00 13.52
N ALA A 261 -15.70 18.97 13.70
CA ALA A 261 -16.63 18.35 12.76
C ALA A 261 -16.70 19.10 11.42
N LEU A 262 -16.78 20.43 11.44
CA LEU A 262 -16.76 21.24 10.21
C LEU A 262 -15.44 21.12 9.45
N ARG A 263 -14.32 21.05 10.17
CA ARG A 263 -13.01 20.79 9.56
C ARG A 263 -12.96 19.42 8.88
N LEU A 264 -13.46 18.38 9.54
CA LEU A 264 -13.56 17.03 8.97
C LEU A 264 -14.41 17.02 7.69
N LEU A 265 -15.59 17.63 7.74
CA LEU A 265 -16.47 17.71 6.57
C LEU A 265 -15.79 18.45 5.41
N ARG A 266 -15.11 19.57 5.68
CA ARG A 266 -14.34 20.30 4.67
C ARG A 266 -13.27 19.41 4.04
N GLU A 267 -12.50 18.69 4.84
CA GLU A 267 -11.44 17.80 4.34
C GLU A 267 -12.00 16.64 3.50
N VAL A 268 -13.12 16.04 3.90
CA VAL A 268 -13.82 15.02 3.10
C VAL A 268 -14.19 15.59 1.74
N LEU A 269 -14.84 16.76 1.70
CA LEU A 269 -15.30 17.37 0.46
C LEU A 269 -14.13 17.76 -0.44
N VAL A 270 -13.06 18.36 0.11
CA VAL A 270 -11.84 18.68 -0.64
C VAL A 270 -11.22 17.41 -1.23
N THR A 271 -11.13 16.33 -0.44
CA THR A 271 -10.59 15.03 -0.88
C THR A 271 -11.43 14.43 -2.00
N TYR A 272 -12.76 14.51 -1.90
CA TYR A 272 -13.66 14.06 -2.95
C TYR A 272 -13.47 14.85 -4.24
N GLY A 273 -13.42 16.19 -4.16
CA GLY A 273 -13.17 17.02 -5.33
C GLY A 273 -11.82 16.71 -5.99
N PHE A 274 -10.77 16.50 -5.19
CA PHE A 274 -9.45 16.12 -5.68
C PHE A 274 -9.48 14.79 -6.44
N TYR A 275 -10.11 13.77 -5.86
CA TYR A 275 -10.15 12.45 -6.48
C TYR A 275 -11.10 12.37 -7.68
N VAL A 276 -12.21 13.11 -7.69
CA VAL A 276 -13.05 13.26 -8.88
C VAL A 276 -12.24 13.90 -10.00
N LYS A 277 -11.51 14.97 -9.71
CA LYS A 277 -10.60 15.57 -10.68
C LYS A 277 -9.58 14.56 -11.19
N LYS A 278 -9.06 13.66 -10.34
CA LYS A 278 -8.13 12.60 -10.74
C LYS A 278 -8.77 11.52 -11.63
N LEU A 279 -10.04 11.16 -11.41
CA LEU A 279 -10.76 10.19 -12.24
C LEU A 279 -10.94 10.71 -13.68
N PHE A 280 -11.32 11.98 -13.85
CA PHE A 280 -11.52 12.56 -15.18
C PHE A 280 -10.20 13.06 -15.81
N PHE A 281 -9.31 13.64 -15.00
CA PHE A 281 -8.07 14.28 -15.44
C PHE A 281 -6.89 13.88 -14.49
N PRO A 282 -6.28 12.71 -14.72
CA PRO A 282 -5.33 12.12 -13.76
C PRO A 282 -4.01 12.88 -13.59
N LEU A 283 -3.66 13.76 -14.55
CA LEU A 283 -2.40 14.52 -14.54
C LEU A 283 -2.43 15.73 -13.60
N PRO A 284 -1.32 16.04 -12.88
CA PRO A 284 -0.06 15.31 -12.87
C PRO A 284 -0.16 14.04 -12.01
N LEU A 285 0.39 12.92 -12.48
CA LEU A 285 0.50 11.69 -11.68
C LEU A 285 1.60 11.86 -10.63
N ASN A 286 1.39 11.41 -9.39
CA ASN A 286 2.35 11.62 -8.31
C ASN A 286 2.31 10.47 -7.29
N PHE A 287 3.48 9.92 -6.95
CA PHE A 287 3.58 8.78 -6.04
C PHE A 287 3.36 9.17 -4.58
N ALA A 288 3.79 10.37 -4.19
CA ALA A 288 3.65 10.85 -2.82
C ALA A 288 2.91 12.18 -2.76
N ILE A 289 1.66 12.15 -2.31
CA ILE A 289 0.80 13.34 -2.22
C ILE A 289 0.55 13.61 -0.73
N THR A 290 1.16 14.68 -0.22
CA THR A 290 1.05 15.09 1.20
C THR A 290 -0.05 16.13 1.40
N GLU A 291 -0.24 17.01 0.43
CA GLU A 291 -1.17 18.13 0.52
C GLU A 291 -2.00 18.24 -0.76
N ILE A 292 -3.24 18.71 -0.61
CA ILE A 292 -4.15 18.98 -1.70
C ILE A 292 -4.73 20.39 -1.55
N ASN A 293 -4.99 21.04 -2.67
CA ASN A 293 -5.50 22.41 -2.68
C ASN A 293 -6.94 22.46 -2.15
N GLY A 294 -7.23 23.42 -1.25
CA GLY A 294 -8.57 23.65 -0.73
C GLY A 294 -9.62 24.06 -1.77
N SER A 295 -9.20 24.48 -2.98
CA SER A 295 -10.08 24.84 -4.10
C SER A 295 -10.96 23.69 -4.58
N TYR A 296 -10.58 22.44 -4.31
CA TYR A 296 -11.40 21.27 -4.63
C TYR A 296 -12.69 21.17 -3.80
N LEU A 297 -12.87 22.01 -2.78
CA LEU A 297 -14.07 22.03 -1.94
C LEU A 297 -15.37 22.19 -2.76
N LEU A 298 -15.40 23.15 -3.70
CA LEU A 298 -16.59 23.42 -4.51
C LEU A 298 -16.92 22.25 -5.43
N LEU A 299 -15.89 21.64 -6.03
CA LEU A 299 -16.06 20.44 -6.86
C LEU A 299 -16.58 19.27 -6.03
N GLY A 300 -16.02 19.06 -4.84
CA GLY A 300 -16.50 18.02 -3.92
C GLY A 300 -17.95 18.22 -3.51
N LEU A 301 -18.33 19.45 -3.16
CA LEU A 301 -19.72 19.79 -2.81
C LEU A 301 -20.66 19.56 -4.00
N ALA A 302 -20.31 20.04 -5.19
CA ALA A 302 -21.11 19.86 -6.40
C ALA A 302 -21.33 18.38 -6.72
N VAL A 303 -20.29 17.55 -6.55
CA VAL A 303 -20.38 16.10 -6.76
C VAL A 303 -21.31 15.45 -5.74
N VAL A 304 -21.17 15.75 -4.45
CA VAL A 304 -22.06 15.20 -3.40
C VAL A 304 -23.51 15.60 -3.64
N VAL A 305 -23.77 16.87 -3.96
CA VAL A 305 -25.11 17.37 -4.29
C VAL A 305 -25.67 16.64 -5.52
N LEU A 306 -24.87 16.46 -6.58
CA LEU A 306 -25.28 15.75 -7.78
C LEU A 306 -25.65 14.29 -7.48
N ILE A 307 -24.85 13.59 -6.65
CA ILE A 307 -25.17 12.22 -6.23
C ILE A 307 -26.50 12.18 -5.48
N VAL A 308 -26.64 13.01 -4.45
CA VAL A 308 -27.86 13.04 -3.62
C VAL A 308 -29.06 13.35 -4.50
N TYR A 309 -28.94 14.32 -5.41
CA TYR A 309 -29.97 14.64 -6.39
C TYR A 309 -30.32 13.42 -7.26
N CYS A 310 -29.32 12.74 -7.83
CA CYS A 310 -29.52 11.56 -8.67
C CYS A 310 -30.18 10.39 -7.91
N MET A 311 -29.78 10.16 -6.65
CA MET A 311 -30.34 9.12 -5.78
C MET A 311 -31.79 9.45 -5.37
N VAL A 312 -32.06 10.70 -4.97
CA VAL A 312 -33.41 11.16 -4.59
C VAL A 312 -34.36 11.15 -5.78
N ARG A 313 -33.88 11.57 -6.96
CA ARG A 313 -34.66 11.54 -8.21
C ARG A 313 -34.78 10.14 -8.81
N ARG A 314 -34.10 9.14 -8.24
CA ARG A 314 -34.14 7.73 -8.68
C ARG A 314 -33.84 7.60 -10.17
N LEU A 315 -32.84 8.32 -10.66
CA LEU A 315 -32.47 8.26 -12.07
C LEU A 315 -31.92 6.86 -12.39
N ASP A 316 -32.73 6.04 -13.07
CA ASP A 316 -32.46 4.62 -13.34
C ASP A 316 -31.56 4.42 -14.56
N SER A 317 -30.45 5.17 -14.62
CA SER A 317 -29.42 4.97 -15.64
C SER A 317 -28.22 4.24 -15.07
N ILE A 318 -27.66 3.32 -15.86
CA ILE A 318 -26.41 2.62 -15.56
C ILE A 318 -25.32 3.65 -15.22
N ALA A 319 -25.19 4.71 -16.03
CA ALA A 319 -24.30 5.83 -15.78
C ALA A 319 -24.38 6.37 -14.34
N VAL A 320 -25.58 6.76 -13.89
CA VAL A 320 -25.81 7.33 -12.57
C VAL A 320 -25.49 6.33 -11.45
N GLN A 321 -25.92 5.08 -11.59
CA GLN A 321 -25.69 4.06 -10.57
C GLN A 321 -24.20 3.73 -10.43
N MET A 322 -23.49 3.56 -11.54
CA MET A 322 -22.06 3.24 -11.51
C MET A 322 -21.22 4.43 -11.07
N MET A 323 -21.57 5.66 -11.45
CA MET A 323 -20.88 6.85 -10.96
C MET A 323 -21.11 7.06 -9.45
N SER A 324 -22.34 6.81 -8.97
CA SER A 324 -22.65 6.86 -7.54
C SER A 324 -21.87 5.78 -6.77
N ALA A 325 -21.77 4.56 -7.32
CA ALA A 325 -20.97 3.49 -6.76
C ALA A 325 -19.49 3.87 -6.65
N ALA A 326 -18.90 4.46 -7.71
CA ALA A 326 -17.51 4.92 -7.71
C ALA A 326 -17.24 5.89 -6.55
N LEU A 327 -18.17 6.84 -6.33
CA LEU A 327 -18.04 7.89 -5.32
C LEU A 327 -18.25 7.35 -3.90
N LEU A 328 -19.18 6.42 -3.70
CA LEU A 328 -19.36 5.74 -2.42
C LEU A 328 -18.15 4.87 -2.05
N VAL A 329 -17.56 4.18 -3.03
CA VAL A 329 -16.34 3.38 -2.82
C VAL A 329 -15.15 4.28 -2.50
N MET A 330 -15.07 5.44 -3.15
CA MET A 330 -14.04 6.44 -2.91
C MET A 330 -14.05 6.99 -1.46
N ALA A 331 -15.15 6.85 -0.72
CA ALA A 331 -15.18 7.14 0.72
C ALA A 331 -14.09 6.40 1.51
N SER A 332 -13.71 5.20 1.06
CA SER A 332 -12.63 4.41 1.67
C SER A 332 -11.27 5.12 1.63
N ALA A 333 -11.01 5.94 0.61
CA ALA A 333 -9.78 6.73 0.50
C ALA A 333 -9.65 7.77 1.63
N PHE A 334 -10.78 8.32 2.12
CA PHE A 334 -10.77 9.25 3.24
C PHE A 334 -10.43 8.56 4.57
N VAL A 335 -10.99 7.37 4.81
CA VAL A 335 -10.70 6.58 6.03
C VAL A 335 -9.20 6.30 6.14
N ILE A 336 -8.56 5.96 5.03
CA ILE A 336 -7.12 5.69 4.96
C ILE A 336 -6.29 6.96 5.21
N SER A 337 -6.70 8.10 4.64
CA SER A 337 -5.99 9.38 4.76
C SER A 337 -5.84 9.89 6.20
N ARG A 338 -6.79 9.58 7.08
CA ARG A 338 -6.85 10.12 8.45
C ARG A 338 -6.37 9.19 9.53
N ALA A 339 -6.45 7.88 9.34
CA ALA A 339 -6.07 6.94 10.38
C ALA A 339 -4.54 6.71 10.45
N SER A 340 -3.72 7.50 9.75
CA SER A 340 -2.25 7.35 9.70
C SER A 340 -1.83 5.91 9.35
N ILE A 341 -2.66 5.22 8.56
CA ILE A 341 -2.48 3.83 8.11
C ILE A 341 -1.48 3.76 6.95
N ALA A 342 -1.17 4.88 6.33
CA ALA A 342 -0.25 4.94 5.21
C ALA A 342 0.76 6.07 5.41
N TRP A 343 1.96 5.87 4.86
CA TRP A 343 3.02 6.87 4.84
C TRP A 343 2.65 8.12 4.01
N THR A 344 1.61 8.04 3.17
CA THR A 344 1.00 9.18 2.47
C THR A 344 -0.49 9.32 2.80
N PRO A 345 -0.98 10.54 3.07
CA PRO A 345 -2.40 10.78 3.31
C PRO A 345 -3.24 10.60 2.04
N TYR A 346 -2.68 10.94 0.87
CA TYR A 346 -3.34 10.77 -0.42
C TYR A 346 -2.49 9.90 -1.34
N ALA A 347 -3.14 9.11 -2.19
CA ALA A 347 -2.47 8.24 -3.15
C ALA A 347 -3.37 7.89 -4.33
N GLU A 348 -2.79 7.61 -5.49
CA GLU A 348 -3.54 7.29 -6.72
C GLU A 348 -4.11 5.88 -6.64
N ARG A 349 -3.35 4.95 -6.02
CA ARG A 349 -3.76 3.56 -5.75
C ARG A 349 -5.10 3.44 -5.00
N TYR A 350 -5.49 4.45 -4.21
CA TYR A 350 -6.80 4.44 -3.52
C TYR A 350 -7.99 4.50 -4.48
N LEU A 351 -7.78 4.91 -5.73
CA LEU A 351 -8.79 4.95 -6.77
C LEU A 351 -8.87 3.68 -7.61
N TYR A 352 -8.05 2.65 -7.35
CA TYR A 352 -8.04 1.44 -8.16
C TYR A 352 -9.42 0.77 -8.23
N LEU A 353 -10.06 0.45 -7.09
CA LEU A 353 -11.44 -0.07 -7.09
C LEU A 353 -12.49 0.94 -7.61
N PRO A 354 -12.49 2.22 -7.19
CA PRO A 354 -13.36 3.25 -7.78
C PRO A 354 -13.29 3.37 -9.31
N THR A 355 -12.12 3.17 -9.93
CA THR A 355 -11.96 3.27 -11.38
C THR A 355 -12.77 2.22 -12.14
N VAL A 356 -13.08 1.07 -11.53
CA VAL A 356 -13.96 0.05 -12.12
C VAL A 356 -15.36 0.62 -12.40
N PHE A 357 -15.97 1.22 -11.39
CA PHE A 357 -17.33 1.75 -11.50
C PHE A 357 -17.35 3.05 -12.33
N PHE A 358 -16.30 3.87 -12.20
CA PHE A 358 -16.10 5.02 -13.05
C PHE A 358 -16.06 4.61 -14.53
N ALA A 359 -15.32 3.55 -14.88
CA ALA A 359 -15.22 3.06 -16.26
C ALA A 359 -16.59 2.69 -16.83
N PHE A 360 -17.44 1.98 -16.07
CA PHE A 360 -18.80 1.68 -16.52
C PHE A 360 -19.65 2.94 -16.66
N GLY A 361 -19.56 3.86 -15.71
CA GLY A 361 -20.34 5.09 -15.70
C GLY A 361 -20.00 6.01 -16.89
N ILE A 362 -18.72 6.23 -17.14
CA ILE A 362 -18.26 7.12 -18.21
C ILE A 362 -18.52 6.55 -19.60
N VAL A 363 -18.38 5.23 -19.78
CA VAL A 363 -18.66 4.56 -21.06
C VAL A 363 -20.15 4.58 -21.39
N ASP A 364 -21.03 4.34 -20.41
CA ASP A 364 -22.49 4.45 -20.62
C ASP A 364 -22.89 5.90 -20.98
N THR A 365 -22.32 6.87 -20.25
CA THR A 365 -22.58 8.30 -20.49
C THR A 365 -22.12 8.72 -21.89
N GLY A 366 -20.89 8.36 -22.26
CA GLY A 366 -20.31 8.66 -23.57
C GLY A 366 -21.08 8.00 -24.70
N TYR A 367 -21.53 6.74 -24.51
CA TYR A 367 -22.34 6.03 -25.49
C TYR A 367 -23.68 6.73 -25.74
N ARG A 368 -24.43 7.08 -24.68
CA ARG A 368 -25.71 7.80 -24.80
C ARG A 368 -25.54 9.16 -25.46
N PHE A 369 -24.48 9.88 -25.12
CA PHE A 369 -24.16 11.16 -25.76
C PHE A 369 -23.87 10.97 -27.25
N CYS A 370 -23.04 9.98 -27.60
CA CYS A 370 -22.70 9.71 -29.00
C CYS A 370 -23.93 9.33 -29.81
N VAL A 371 -24.78 8.42 -29.31
CA VAL A 371 -26.00 8.00 -30.01
C VAL A 371 -26.94 9.18 -30.29
N ARG A 372 -26.98 10.18 -29.40
CA ARG A 372 -27.90 11.32 -29.52
C ARG A 372 -27.36 12.46 -30.38
N TYR A 373 -26.05 12.73 -30.33
CA TYR A 373 -25.49 13.98 -30.84
C TYR A 373 -24.33 13.80 -31.82
N VAL A 374 -23.80 12.59 -32.01
CA VAL A 374 -22.56 12.35 -32.74
C VAL A 374 -22.73 11.24 -33.76
N THR A 375 -22.07 11.34 -34.92
CA THR A 375 -22.10 10.21 -35.87
C THR A 375 -21.38 8.99 -35.28
N PRO A 376 -21.79 7.75 -35.59
CA PRO A 376 -21.11 6.55 -35.08
C PRO A 376 -19.61 6.50 -35.40
N ARG A 377 -19.20 7.01 -36.56
CA ARG A 377 -17.78 7.08 -36.97
C ARG A 377 -17.00 8.02 -36.07
N THR A 378 -17.50 9.23 -35.85
CA THR A 378 -16.86 10.21 -34.96
C THR A 378 -16.78 9.67 -33.53
N GLY A 379 -17.83 9.00 -33.03
CA GLY A 379 -17.82 8.37 -31.70
C GLY A 379 -16.70 7.34 -31.53
N VAL A 380 -16.51 6.47 -32.54
CA VAL A 380 -15.42 5.47 -32.54
C VAL A 380 -14.04 6.14 -32.57
N VAL A 381 -13.85 7.15 -33.42
CA VAL A 381 -12.58 7.90 -33.52
C VAL A 381 -12.24 8.57 -32.19
N VAL A 382 -13.22 9.22 -31.54
CA VAL A 382 -13.02 9.88 -30.24
C VAL A 382 -12.69 8.85 -29.16
N THR A 383 -13.40 7.72 -29.11
CA THR A 383 -13.10 6.65 -28.13
C THR A 383 -11.69 6.10 -28.33
N PHE A 384 -11.30 5.84 -29.58
CA PHE A 384 -9.94 5.37 -29.89
C PHE A 384 -8.87 6.39 -29.50
N ALA A 385 -9.08 7.68 -29.79
CA ALA A 385 -8.16 8.75 -29.42
C ALA A 385 -8.00 8.86 -27.89
N VAL A 386 -9.10 8.80 -27.13
CA VAL A 386 -9.08 8.83 -25.66
C VAL A 386 -8.33 7.62 -25.10
N LEU A 387 -8.64 6.41 -25.58
CA LEU A 387 -7.95 5.19 -25.14
C LEU A 387 -6.45 5.21 -25.50
N SER A 388 -6.09 5.74 -26.66
CA SER A 388 -4.69 5.87 -27.08
C SER A 388 -3.92 6.87 -26.21
N LEU A 389 -4.56 7.99 -25.83
CA LEU A 389 -3.98 8.95 -24.90
C LEU A 389 -3.79 8.31 -23.52
N MET A 390 -4.80 7.63 -22.99
CA MET A 390 -4.72 6.91 -21.71
C MET A 390 -3.60 5.87 -21.74
N ALA A 391 -3.53 5.04 -22.78
CA ALA A 391 -2.48 4.05 -22.98
C ALA A 391 -1.08 4.67 -23.01
N THR A 392 -0.92 5.79 -23.72
CA THR A 392 0.36 6.51 -23.81
C THR A 392 0.80 7.04 -22.44
N VAL A 393 -0.12 7.62 -21.66
CA VAL A 393 0.19 8.12 -20.32
C VAL A 393 0.51 6.96 -19.37
N THR A 394 -0.24 5.85 -19.46
CA THR A 394 -0.04 4.64 -18.67
C THR A 394 1.32 4.01 -18.97
N ALA A 395 1.70 3.86 -20.25
CA ALA A 395 3.01 3.36 -20.64
C ALA A 395 4.15 4.24 -20.13
N LYS A 396 4.03 5.58 -20.29
CA LYS A 396 5.01 6.53 -19.76
C LYS A 396 5.13 6.43 -18.24
N ARG A 397 4.01 6.26 -17.54
CA ARG A 397 4.03 6.10 -16.08
C ARG A 397 4.68 4.78 -15.69
N ALA A 398 4.39 3.68 -16.38
CA ALA A 398 5.02 2.38 -16.14
C ALA A 398 6.55 2.43 -16.33
N MET A 399 7.04 3.14 -17.34
CA MET A 399 8.48 3.37 -17.53
C MET A 399 9.11 4.19 -16.40
N VAL A 400 8.40 5.17 -15.83
CA VAL A 400 8.89 5.90 -14.64
C VAL A 400 9.05 4.97 -13.44
N TRP A 401 8.14 4.00 -13.28
CA TRP A 401 8.18 2.99 -12.22
C TRP A 401 9.28 1.94 -12.40
N GLN A 402 9.83 1.79 -13.60
CA GLN A 402 10.90 0.83 -13.89
C GLN A 402 12.20 1.14 -13.13
N ASN A 403 12.41 2.39 -12.72
CA ASN A 403 13.63 2.82 -12.04
C ASN A 403 13.30 3.71 -10.83
N ASN A 404 13.71 3.28 -9.63
CA ASN A 404 13.53 4.01 -8.37
C ASN A 404 14.08 5.45 -8.44
N LEU A 405 15.24 5.66 -9.06
CA LEU A 405 15.81 7.00 -9.25
C LEU A 405 14.86 7.90 -10.06
N SER A 406 14.34 7.40 -11.18
CA SER A 406 13.39 8.12 -12.04
C SER A 406 12.08 8.43 -11.30
N LEU A 407 11.57 7.46 -10.53
CA LEU A 407 10.37 7.59 -9.73
C LEU A 407 10.53 8.67 -8.64
N TYR A 408 11.63 8.66 -7.89
CA TYR A 408 11.85 9.63 -6.82
C TYR A 408 12.16 11.03 -7.38
N GLN A 409 12.89 11.14 -8.50
CA GLN A 409 13.08 12.42 -9.20
C GLN A 409 11.77 12.99 -9.75
N ASP A 410 10.88 12.16 -10.28
CA ASP A 410 9.54 12.56 -10.69
C ASP A 410 8.69 13.03 -9.50
N THR A 411 8.79 12.32 -8.37
CA THR A 411 8.02 12.60 -7.16
C THR A 411 8.48 13.88 -6.46
N ILE A 412 9.79 14.09 -6.28
CA ILE A 412 10.32 15.30 -5.61
C ILE A 412 10.01 16.58 -6.40
N ARG A 413 9.96 16.49 -7.75
CA ARG A 413 9.55 17.62 -8.60
C ARG A 413 8.11 18.06 -8.34
N LYS A 414 7.24 17.14 -7.91
CA LYS A 414 5.82 17.37 -7.66
C LYS A 414 5.50 17.60 -6.18
N SER A 415 6.32 17.04 -5.29
CA SER A 415 6.21 17.12 -3.84
C SER A 415 7.55 17.51 -3.21
N PRO A 416 8.04 18.74 -3.44
CA PRO A 416 9.40 19.15 -3.05
C PRO A 416 9.62 19.22 -1.54
N ASN A 417 8.55 19.40 -0.77
CA ASN A 417 8.60 19.56 0.69
C ASN A 417 8.45 18.23 1.44
N PHE A 418 8.58 17.09 0.76
CA PHE A 418 8.45 15.79 1.41
C PHE A 418 9.82 15.17 1.68
N GLY A 419 10.31 15.29 2.91
CA GLY A 419 11.65 14.84 3.25
C GLY A 419 11.84 13.32 3.22
N CYS A 420 10.78 12.53 3.40
CA CYS A 420 10.85 11.07 3.19
C CYS A 420 11.29 10.74 1.76
N ILE A 421 10.70 11.35 0.72
CA ILE A 421 11.13 11.13 -0.67
C ILE A 421 12.51 11.73 -0.93
N SER A 422 12.88 12.82 -0.25
CA SER A 422 14.24 13.36 -0.36
C SER A 422 15.28 12.36 0.15
N ASN A 423 14.97 11.64 1.22
CA ASN A 423 15.79 10.55 1.74
C ASN A 423 15.93 9.41 0.72
N GLU A 424 14.81 8.93 0.17
CA GLU A 424 14.85 7.83 -0.80
C GLU A 424 15.56 8.20 -2.10
N LEU A 425 15.40 9.45 -2.55
CA LEU A 425 16.16 9.96 -3.68
C LEU A 425 17.66 10.01 -3.38
N ALA A 426 18.06 10.36 -2.15
CA ALA A 426 19.46 10.35 -1.76
C ALA A 426 20.07 8.94 -1.78
N ILE A 427 19.33 7.94 -1.32
CA ILE A 427 19.75 6.53 -1.40
C ILE A 427 19.92 6.12 -2.86
N ALA A 428 18.89 6.35 -3.70
CA ALA A 428 18.94 6.01 -5.12
C ALA A 428 20.08 6.72 -5.87
N LEU A 429 20.37 8.00 -5.55
CA LEU A 429 21.52 8.73 -6.10
C LEU A 429 22.86 8.17 -5.61
N SER A 430 22.94 7.74 -4.35
CA SER A 430 24.15 7.10 -3.82
C SER A 430 24.42 5.76 -4.52
N ASP A 431 23.39 4.96 -4.74
CA ASP A 431 23.50 3.68 -5.45
C ASP A 431 23.87 3.87 -6.94
N ASP A 432 23.45 5.00 -7.53
CA ASP A 432 23.83 5.45 -8.88
C ASP A 432 25.22 6.13 -8.93
N ASN A 433 26.04 6.01 -7.88
CA ASN A 433 27.37 6.63 -7.75
C ASN A 433 27.39 8.17 -7.85
N ARG A 434 26.34 8.86 -7.39
CA ARG A 434 26.21 10.33 -7.37
C ARG A 434 26.08 10.89 -5.93
N PRO A 435 27.11 10.70 -5.08
CA PRO A 435 27.00 11.00 -3.65
C PRO A 435 26.89 12.49 -3.33
N GLU A 436 27.43 13.38 -4.16
CA GLU A 436 27.28 14.84 -3.94
C GLU A 436 25.84 15.30 -4.10
N GLU A 437 25.15 14.83 -5.14
CA GLU A 437 23.72 15.09 -5.33
C GLU A 437 22.87 14.45 -4.24
N ALA A 438 23.25 13.25 -3.79
CA ALA A 438 22.60 12.58 -2.68
C ALA A 438 22.65 13.42 -1.40
N MET A 439 23.82 13.99 -1.07
CA MET A 439 23.99 14.87 0.09
C MET A 439 23.15 16.14 -0.04
N ALA A 440 23.03 16.72 -1.24
CA ALA A 440 22.16 17.87 -1.47
C ALA A 440 20.67 17.54 -1.20
N GLN A 441 20.22 16.33 -1.56
CA GLN A 441 18.86 15.89 -1.24
C GLN A 441 18.65 15.64 0.26
N ILE A 442 19.65 15.11 0.97
CA ILE A 442 19.57 14.95 2.43
C ILE A 442 19.39 16.29 3.12
N GLU A 443 20.18 17.30 2.75
CA GLU A 443 20.08 18.64 3.34
C GLU A 443 18.75 19.31 3.01
N ARG A 444 18.22 19.08 1.80
CA ARG A 444 16.85 19.49 1.46
C ARG A 444 15.82 18.79 2.34
N GLY A 445 15.93 17.47 2.50
CA GLY A 445 15.04 16.68 3.33
C GLY A 445 14.99 17.16 4.77
N LYS A 446 16.16 17.40 5.39
CA LYS A 446 16.26 17.90 6.76
C LYS A 446 15.59 19.25 6.98
N LYS A 447 15.64 20.14 5.99
CA LYS A 447 14.95 21.44 6.04
C LYS A 447 13.43 21.31 5.98
N ALA A 448 12.93 20.25 5.35
CA ALA A 448 11.50 20.03 5.13
C ALA A 448 10.81 19.19 6.22
N THR A 449 11.57 18.57 7.14
CA THR A 449 11.03 17.56 8.08
C THR A 449 11.05 17.95 9.55
N ASN A 450 10.15 17.31 10.31
CA ASN A 450 10.14 17.31 11.78
C ASN A 450 11.21 16.34 12.36
N GLN A 451 11.44 16.36 13.68
CA GLN A 451 12.52 15.62 14.36
C GLN A 451 12.56 14.09 14.11
N GLY A 452 11.43 13.44 13.78
CA GLY A 452 11.37 11.98 13.55
C GLY A 452 12.10 11.54 12.27
N ASP A 453 11.81 12.19 11.15
CA ASP A 453 12.45 11.89 9.85
C ASP A 453 13.94 12.27 9.85
N MET A 454 14.33 13.19 10.74
CA MET A 454 15.72 13.61 10.93
C MET A 454 16.63 12.43 11.31
N VAL A 455 16.13 11.43 12.04
CA VAL A 455 16.93 10.24 12.41
C VAL A 455 17.27 9.43 11.17
N LEU A 456 16.28 9.13 10.33
CA LEU A 456 16.46 8.34 9.11
C LEU A 456 17.39 9.06 8.12
N LEU A 457 17.16 10.35 7.89
CA LEU A 457 18.02 11.18 7.04
C LEU A 457 19.46 11.22 7.54
N SER A 458 19.68 11.30 8.85
CA SER A 458 21.04 11.34 9.43
C SER A 458 21.74 9.98 9.37
N VAL A 459 20.99 8.88 9.53
CA VAL A 459 21.52 7.51 9.35
C VAL A 459 21.98 7.31 7.91
N ASN A 460 21.17 7.69 6.93
CA ASN A 460 21.52 7.55 5.52
C ASN A 460 22.65 8.50 5.11
N GLN A 461 22.67 9.73 5.63
CA GLN A 461 23.80 10.64 5.46
C GLN A 461 25.11 10.01 5.94
N ALA A 462 25.08 9.41 7.13
CA ALA A 462 26.25 8.79 7.71
C ALA A 462 26.71 7.58 6.89
N SER A 463 25.77 6.77 6.37
CA SER A 463 26.07 5.67 5.46
C SER A 463 26.78 6.14 4.18
N ILE A 464 26.26 7.19 3.52
CA ILE A 464 26.85 7.77 2.30
C ILE A 464 28.27 8.30 2.60
N LEU A 465 28.43 9.09 3.66
CA LEU A 465 29.74 9.61 4.09
C LEU A 465 30.72 8.48 4.44
N GLY A 466 30.22 7.40 5.07
CA GLY A 466 30.99 6.20 5.37
C GLY A 466 31.49 5.47 4.12
N GLY A 467 30.68 5.42 3.06
CA GLY A 467 31.08 4.93 1.74
C GLY A 467 32.22 5.76 1.12
N GLN A 468 32.20 7.08 1.35
CA GLN A 468 33.26 8.01 0.94
C GLN A 468 34.47 8.02 1.89
N LYS A 469 34.52 7.15 2.91
CA LYS A 469 35.55 7.12 3.97
C LYS A 469 35.66 8.42 4.80
N ARG A 470 34.62 9.26 4.80
CA ARG A 470 34.50 10.49 5.59
C ARG A 470 33.92 10.20 6.98
N TYR A 471 34.57 9.30 7.72
CA TYR A 471 34.05 8.76 8.99
C TYR A 471 33.80 9.82 10.07
N LYS A 472 34.67 10.84 10.16
CA LYS A 472 34.51 11.94 11.13
C LYS A 472 33.18 12.68 10.92
N GLU A 473 32.86 12.98 9.67
CA GLU A 473 31.62 13.67 9.30
C GLU A 473 30.41 12.75 9.48
N ALA A 474 30.56 11.46 9.16
CA ALA A 474 29.50 10.46 9.38
C ALA A 474 29.10 10.37 10.86
N TYR A 475 30.07 10.34 11.78
CA TYR A 475 29.77 10.34 13.22
C TYR A 475 29.19 11.66 13.71
N GLN A 476 29.60 12.80 13.15
CA GLN A 476 29.00 14.09 13.47
C GLN A 476 27.53 14.14 13.04
N ALA A 477 27.20 13.63 11.86
CA ALA A 477 25.83 13.55 11.37
C ALA A 477 24.93 12.74 12.32
N LEU A 478 25.40 11.57 12.79
CA LEU A 478 24.67 10.76 13.76
C LEU A 478 24.54 11.45 15.12
N ALA A 479 25.58 12.16 15.57
CA ALA A 479 25.61 12.85 16.86
C ALA A 479 24.53 13.94 17.02
N LEU A 480 24.14 14.57 15.91
CA LEU A 480 23.09 15.58 15.89
C LEU A 480 21.72 15.01 16.30
N THR A 481 21.46 13.73 16.05
CA THR A 481 20.17 13.08 16.33
C THR A 481 19.85 12.99 17.83
N TYR A 482 20.88 12.94 18.68
CA TYR A 482 20.73 12.88 20.13
C TYR A 482 21.25 14.14 20.85
N LYS A 483 21.47 15.23 20.09
CA LYS A 483 21.77 16.59 20.60
C LYS A 483 22.88 16.65 21.65
N GLY A 484 23.95 15.88 21.48
CA GLY A 484 25.08 15.86 22.41
C GLY A 484 24.85 15.12 23.73
N LYS A 485 23.71 14.44 23.91
CA LYS A 485 23.52 13.47 25.00
C LYS A 485 24.41 12.24 24.78
N SER A 486 24.40 11.27 25.70
CA SER A 486 25.10 10.00 25.46
C SER A 486 24.45 9.21 24.33
N ILE A 487 25.25 8.46 23.56
CA ILE A 487 24.78 7.49 22.55
C ILE A 487 23.82 6.46 23.16
N SER A 488 23.91 6.21 24.47
CA SER A 488 22.95 5.38 25.22
C SER A 488 21.51 5.91 25.18
N SER A 489 21.30 7.18 24.79
CA SER A 489 19.98 7.79 24.58
C SER A 489 19.56 7.87 23.11
N ALA A 490 20.45 7.52 22.16
CA ALA A 490 20.17 7.60 20.73
C ALA A 490 19.11 6.59 20.29
N HIS A 491 18.50 6.76 19.11
CA HIS A 491 17.56 5.77 18.55
C HIS A 491 18.28 4.45 18.21
N ILE A 492 17.59 3.31 18.23
CA ILE A 492 18.23 1.99 17.97
C ILE A 492 18.90 1.92 16.59
N GLU A 493 18.27 2.51 15.57
CA GLU A 493 18.84 2.62 14.22
C GLU A 493 20.13 3.45 14.16
N VAL A 494 20.25 4.46 15.03
CA VAL A 494 21.48 5.26 15.12
C VAL A 494 22.60 4.40 15.69
N ILE A 495 22.33 3.61 16.74
CA ILE A 495 23.29 2.67 17.33
C ILE A 495 23.76 1.66 16.27
N LYS A 496 22.82 1.07 15.52
CA LYS A 496 23.13 0.17 14.41
C LYS A 496 23.98 0.84 13.34
N SER A 497 23.68 2.08 12.98
CA SER A 497 24.48 2.85 12.03
C SER A 497 25.90 3.13 12.55
N TYR A 498 26.07 3.41 13.84
CA TYR A 498 27.38 3.57 14.47
C TYR A 498 28.21 2.28 14.39
N ILE A 499 27.59 1.12 14.69
CA ILE A 499 28.23 -0.20 14.57
C ILE A 499 28.74 -0.39 13.14
N ASN A 500 27.86 -0.25 12.14
CA ASN A 500 28.22 -0.45 10.73
C ASN A 500 29.35 0.48 10.27
N LEU A 501 29.33 1.75 10.68
CA LEU A 501 30.38 2.71 10.34
C LEU A 501 31.71 2.38 10.99
N MET A 502 31.68 1.99 12.27
CA MET A 502 32.88 1.67 13.03
C MET A 502 33.51 0.35 12.58
N GLU A 503 32.71 -0.64 12.19
CA GLU A 503 33.19 -1.86 11.53
C GLU A 503 33.90 -1.51 10.21
N ARG A 504 33.27 -0.68 9.36
CA ARG A 504 33.89 -0.22 8.10
C ARG A 504 35.19 0.53 8.35
N GLU A 505 35.21 1.49 9.28
CA GLU A 505 36.43 2.23 9.63
C GLU A 505 37.53 1.28 10.10
N ARG A 506 37.21 0.31 10.96
CA ARG A 506 38.16 -0.68 11.46
C ARG A 506 38.74 -1.55 10.35
N ILE A 507 37.95 -1.94 9.37
CA ILE A 507 38.41 -2.77 8.24
C ILE A 507 39.33 -1.97 7.31
N PHE A 508 39.00 -0.70 7.05
CA PHE A 508 39.74 0.12 6.08
C PHE A 508 40.88 0.95 6.68
N THR A 509 40.99 1.06 8.02
CA THR A 509 42.11 1.76 8.65
C THR A 509 43.41 0.97 8.48
N LYS A 510 44.47 1.66 8.02
CA LYS A 510 45.83 1.08 7.94
C LYS A 510 46.53 1.06 9.31
N ASP A 511 46.03 1.83 10.27
CA ASP A 511 46.58 1.92 11.62
C ASP A 511 46.05 0.79 12.51
N ARG A 512 46.94 -0.17 12.84
CA ARG A 512 46.64 -1.31 13.72
C ARG A 512 46.29 -0.89 15.14
N HIS A 513 46.88 0.18 15.66
CA HIS A 513 46.61 0.68 16.99
C HIS A 513 45.21 1.30 17.05
N ARG A 514 44.85 2.10 16.04
CA ARG A 514 43.47 2.61 15.87
C ARG A 514 42.46 1.48 15.69
N SER A 515 42.75 0.48 14.85
CA SER A 515 41.89 -0.70 14.68
C SER A 515 41.64 -1.42 16.00
N ARG A 516 42.67 -1.59 16.83
CA ARG A 516 42.53 -2.25 18.15
C ARG A 516 41.69 -1.44 19.12
N LYS A 517 41.85 -0.10 19.15
CA LYS A 517 41.02 0.81 19.96
C LYS A 517 39.54 0.79 19.58
N LEU A 518 39.20 0.47 18.33
CA LEU A 518 37.81 0.38 17.88
C LEU A 518 37.12 -0.92 18.34
N LEU A 519 37.86 -1.99 18.70
CA LEU A 519 37.27 -3.27 19.10
C LEU A 519 36.42 -3.14 20.37
N SER A 520 36.97 -2.54 21.43
CA SER A 520 36.26 -2.35 22.70
C SER A 520 35.04 -1.42 22.52
N LYS A 521 35.19 -0.33 21.75
CA LYS A 521 34.06 0.56 21.44
C LYS A 521 32.95 -0.13 20.64
N LEU A 522 33.32 -0.99 19.68
CA LEU A 522 32.35 -1.80 18.93
C LEU A 522 31.63 -2.77 19.85
N ALA A 523 32.35 -3.43 20.76
CA ALA A 523 31.76 -4.35 21.73
C ALA A 523 30.72 -3.64 22.61
N ASP A 524 31.05 -2.46 23.15
CA ASP A 524 30.12 -1.65 23.94
C ASP A 524 28.85 -1.26 23.15
N LEU A 525 28.99 -0.93 21.85
CA LEU A 525 27.86 -0.59 20.99
C LEU A 525 26.97 -1.82 20.70
N HIS A 526 27.57 -2.98 20.46
CA HIS A 526 26.84 -4.23 20.28
C HIS A 526 26.10 -4.64 21.56
N GLU A 527 26.73 -4.50 22.73
CA GLU A 527 26.11 -4.75 24.03
C GLU A 527 24.93 -3.79 24.27
N LEU A 528 25.11 -2.50 23.96
CA LEU A 528 24.04 -1.49 24.04
C LEU A 528 22.87 -1.82 23.10
N TYR A 529 23.17 -2.28 21.88
CA TYR A 529 22.14 -2.71 20.93
C TYR A 529 21.35 -3.91 21.48
N TYR A 530 22.04 -4.95 21.95
CA TYR A 530 21.42 -6.13 22.58
C TYR A 530 20.52 -5.76 23.75
N LYS A 531 20.96 -4.88 24.65
CA LYS A 531 20.15 -4.42 25.79
C LYS A 531 18.82 -3.78 25.37
N ARG A 532 18.73 -3.27 24.14
CA ARG A 532 17.51 -2.64 23.60
C ARG A 532 16.68 -3.55 22.71
N SER A 533 17.30 -4.38 21.89
CA SER A 533 16.60 -5.27 20.96
C SER A 533 16.26 -6.63 21.56
N GLY A 534 17.02 -7.08 22.57
CA GLY A 534 17.02 -8.47 23.03
C GLY A 534 17.73 -9.44 22.07
N ASP A 535 18.37 -8.94 21.02
CA ASP A 535 19.00 -9.76 19.97
C ASP A 535 20.36 -10.31 20.44
N THR A 536 20.36 -11.59 20.81
CA THR A 536 21.53 -12.30 21.35
C THR A 536 22.70 -12.40 20.36
N ASP A 537 22.45 -12.23 19.05
CA ASP A 537 23.50 -12.28 18.03
C ASP A 537 24.47 -11.10 18.18
N HIS A 538 23.94 -9.93 18.56
CA HIS A 538 24.76 -8.76 18.85
C HIS A 538 25.60 -8.97 20.12
N LEU A 539 25.06 -9.62 21.15
CA LEU A 539 25.83 -9.96 22.35
C LEU A 539 26.96 -10.96 22.05
N TYR A 540 26.69 -11.94 21.18
CA TYR A 540 27.73 -12.87 20.73
C TYR A 540 28.86 -12.15 19.98
N ARG A 541 28.52 -11.21 19.08
CA ARG A 541 29.52 -10.38 18.39
C ARG A 541 30.31 -9.50 19.35
N ALA A 542 29.67 -8.91 20.36
CA ALA A 542 30.36 -8.15 21.40
C ALA A 542 31.41 -9.02 22.11
N ALA A 543 31.06 -10.25 22.50
CA ALA A 543 31.97 -11.19 23.14
C ALA A 543 33.19 -11.53 22.25
N GLN A 544 32.98 -11.74 20.95
CA GLN A 544 34.07 -11.97 20.00
C GLN A 544 35.02 -10.77 19.88
N LEU A 545 34.47 -9.56 19.89
CA LEU A 545 35.23 -8.31 19.81
C LEU A 545 36.06 -8.07 21.08
N GLU A 546 35.50 -8.34 22.26
CA GLU A 546 36.24 -8.26 23.53
C GLU A 546 37.38 -9.28 23.60
N LEU A 547 37.12 -10.52 23.17
CA LEU A 547 38.15 -11.54 23.08
C LEU A 547 39.29 -11.12 22.13
N ALA A 548 38.95 -10.47 21.01
CA ALA A 548 39.94 -9.92 20.08
C ALA A 548 40.67 -8.68 20.63
N ALA A 549 40.04 -7.91 21.52
CA ALA A 549 40.68 -6.79 22.23
C ALA A 549 41.69 -7.28 23.27
N GLY A 550 41.43 -8.45 23.87
CA GLY A 550 42.24 -9.10 24.90
C GLY A 550 41.50 -9.29 26.24
N GLU A 551 40.25 -8.85 26.33
CA GLU A 551 39.43 -8.83 27.55
C GLU A 551 38.70 -10.16 27.76
N ARG A 552 39.45 -11.20 28.16
CA ARG A 552 38.92 -12.57 28.27
C ARG A 552 37.77 -12.73 29.26
N GLU A 553 37.84 -12.11 30.42
CA GLU A 553 36.79 -12.23 31.46
C GLU A 553 35.45 -11.64 30.99
N ARG A 554 35.51 -10.46 30.36
CA ARG A 554 34.32 -9.79 29.82
C ARG A 554 33.72 -10.62 28.67
N ALA A 555 34.56 -11.15 27.79
CA ALA A 555 34.14 -12.05 26.73
C ALA A 555 33.50 -13.34 27.28
N HIS A 556 34.09 -13.96 28.31
CA HIS A 556 33.53 -15.16 28.96
C HIS A 556 32.12 -14.88 29.50
N THR A 557 31.95 -13.78 30.24
CA THR A 557 30.66 -13.37 30.81
C THR A 557 29.59 -13.23 29.72
N MET A 558 29.92 -12.56 28.62
CA MET A 558 29.01 -12.38 27.49
C MET A 558 28.70 -13.70 26.77
N PHE A 559 29.68 -14.57 26.53
CA PHE A 559 29.44 -15.90 25.93
C PHE A 559 28.54 -16.76 26.82
N SER A 560 28.74 -16.72 28.14
CA SER A 560 27.89 -17.44 29.10
C SER A 560 26.46 -16.90 29.10
N GLU A 561 26.26 -15.58 29.00
CA GLU A 561 24.92 -15.00 28.88
C GLU A 561 24.22 -15.39 27.56
N VAL A 562 24.94 -15.38 26.43
CA VAL A 562 24.39 -15.86 25.14
C VAL A 562 24.01 -17.34 25.24
N ALA A 563 24.86 -18.17 25.83
CA ALA A 563 24.60 -19.59 26.02
C ALA A 563 23.34 -19.87 26.85
N GLN A 564 23.01 -19.00 27.81
CA GLN A 564 21.82 -19.12 28.64
C GLN A 564 20.56 -18.58 27.95
N ARG A 565 20.66 -17.42 27.30
CA ARG A 565 19.49 -16.66 26.81
C ARG A 565 19.14 -16.88 25.35
N ALA A 566 20.07 -17.36 24.53
CA ALA A 566 19.79 -17.58 23.12
C ALA A 566 18.74 -18.71 22.91
N PRO A 567 17.85 -18.58 21.90
CA PRO A 567 16.93 -19.65 21.51
C PRO A 567 17.68 -20.96 21.22
N GLU A 568 17.08 -22.11 21.53
CA GLU A 568 17.67 -23.44 21.24
C GLU A 568 18.06 -23.62 19.76
N GLU A 569 17.27 -23.02 18.87
CA GLU A 569 17.48 -23.07 17.41
C GLU A 569 18.62 -22.15 16.93
N SER A 570 19.11 -21.23 17.78
CA SER A 570 20.18 -20.30 17.41
C SER A 570 21.51 -21.04 17.26
N ILE A 571 22.09 -20.93 16.05
CA ILE A 571 23.45 -21.41 15.75
C ILE A 571 24.47 -20.81 16.74
N TYR A 572 24.26 -19.57 17.17
CA TYR A 572 25.16 -18.87 18.09
C TYR A 572 25.14 -19.46 19.50
N LYS A 573 24.05 -20.10 19.95
CA LYS A 573 24.00 -20.74 21.28
C LYS A 573 25.04 -21.86 21.40
N LYS A 574 25.12 -22.73 20.40
CA LYS A 574 26.11 -23.83 20.34
C LYS A 574 27.53 -23.31 20.33
N PHE A 575 27.80 -22.26 19.55
CA PHE A 575 29.12 -21.65 19.50
C PHE A 575 29.46 -20.90 20.80
N ALA A 576 28.51 -20.21 21.41
CA ALA A 576 28.69 -19.53 22.68
C ALA A 576 29.06 -20.50 23.81
N LEU A 577 28.38 -21.65 23.91
CA LEU A 577 28.72 -22.71 24.86
C LEU A 577 30.17 -23.21 24.70
N LYS A 578 30.61 -23.40 23.46
CA LYS A 578 31.99 -23.82 23.16
C LYS A 578 33.00 -22.72 23.52
N MET A 579 32.67 -21.47 23.23
CA MET A 579 33.55 -20.33 23.48
C MET A 579 33.65 -20.01 24.98
N ALA A 580 32.55 -20.07 25.73
CA ALA A 580 32.54 -19.87 27.18
C ALA A 580 33.52 -20.81 27.90
N LYS A 581 33.52 -22.11 27.55
CA LYS A 581 34.47 -23.11 28.05
C LYS A 581 35.94 -22.86 27.66
N LYS A 582 36.18 -22.09 26.59
CA LYS A 582 37.53 -21.78 26.09
C LYS A 582 38.08 -20.48 26.70
N THR A 583 37.19 -19.63 27.20
CA THR A 583 37.51 -18.34 27.82
C THR A 583 37.43 -18.36 29.34
N GLU A 584 36.92 -19.45 29.92
CA GLU A 584 37.19 -19.89 31.30
C GLU A 584 38.69 -20.17 31.47
#